data_AF-A0A3A8EP25-F1
#
_entry.id   AF-A0A3A8EP25-F1
#
_cell.length_a   1.000
_cell.length_b   1.000
_cell.length_c   1.000
_cell.angle_alpha   90.00
_cell.angle_beta   90.00
_cell.angle_gamma   90.00
#
_symmetry.space_group_name_H-M   'P 1'
#
loop_
_entity.id
_entity.type
_entity.pdbx_description
1 polymer ?
#
loop_
_entity_poly.entity_id
_entity_poly.type
_entity_poly.pdbx_seq_one_letter_code
_entity_poly.pdbx_strand_id
1 'polypeptide(L)'
;MPKIMSSQSTAYISYFGGGLAAIVMAALLYFGVFYHRQASAQDYPVQGFDVSHHQGDVQWSKISPEKFQFVYLKATEGGDFKDSKFQENWLKAREHGFHVGAYHFYRLCRDGQIQAQNFIETVPKKLDALPPVIDLEYDSQCINTYTKEQLLEEIKVMHDMLKRHYAKQPIFYVSKSFYHIVLLGSFKDTPLWIRDYEEKPQLKDQRDWMFWQHTNQGKMQGVAKPVDLNVFSGSQRQWQRFIEQNSQTTQP
;
A
#
# COMPACT_ATOMS: atom_id res chain seq x y z
N MET A 1 -63.28 17.74 63.41
CA MET A 1 -64.24 17.65 62.29
C MET A 1 -63.55 18.17 61.04
N PRO A 2 -63.65 17.59 59.82
CA PRO A 2 -64.31 16.35 59.39
C PRO A 2 -63.45 15.40 58.47
N LYS A 3 -63.98 14.16 58.37
CA LYS A 3 -63.99 13.07 57.37
C LYS A 3 -63.14 13.12 56.07
N ILE A 4 -62.38 12.03 55.81
CA ILE A 4 -62.61 10.88 54.87
C ILE A 4 -62.42 11.22 53.39
N MET A 5 -61.53 10.48 52.70
CA MET A 5 -61.89 9.70 51.49
C MET A 5 -60.75 8.79 51.01
N SER A 6 -61.08 7.50 50.86
CA SER A 6 -60.30 6.47 50.20
C SER A 6 -60.29 6.66 48.68
N SER A 7 -59.22 6.23 48.00
CA SER A 7 -59.25 5.98 46.56
C SER A 7 -58.49 4.70 46.25
N GLN A 8 -59.17 3.79 45.55
CA GLN A 8 -58.67 2.50 45.08
C GLN A 8 -57.72 2.68 43.89
N SER A 9 -56.63 1.91 43.84
CA SER A 9 -55.71 1.87 42.70
C SER A 9 -56.18 0.89 41.63
N THR A 10 -56.47 1.37 40.42
CA THR A 10 -56.56 0.55 39.21
C THR A 10 -55.19 0.50 38.52
N ALA A 11 -54.61 -0.69 38.41
CA ALA A 11 -53.34 -0.91 37.73
C ALA A 11 -53.54 -0.96 36.20
N TYR A 12 -52.92 -0.03 35.48
CA TYR A 12 -52.77 -0.10 34.03
C TYR A 12 -51.51 -0.92 33.69
N ILE A 13 -51.70 -2.13 33.16
CA ILE A 13 -50.61 -2.92 32.58
C ILE A 13 -50.23 -2.28 31.24
N SER A 14 -49.04 -1.67 31.19
CA SER A 14 -48.52 -0.93 30.04
C SER A 14 -47.80 -1.87 29.07
N TYR A 15 -48.41 -2.12 27.90
CA TYR A 15 -47.84 -2.86 26.76
C TYR A 15 -46.83 -2.02 25.94
N PHE A 16 -46.01 -1.19 26.58
CA PHE A 16 -45.09 -0.28 25.88
C PHE A 16 -43.67 -0.84 25.64
N GLY A 17 -43.35 -2.06 26.13
CA GLY A 17 -42.00 -2.62 26.07
C GLY A 17 -41.64 -3.44 24.81
N GLY A 18 -42.63 -4.00 24.09
CA GLY A 18 -42.38 -4.97 23.03
C GLY A 18 -41.86 -4.40 21.70
N GLY A 19 -42.34 -3.21 21.32
CA GLY A 19 -41.97 -2.58 20.04
C GLY A 19 -40.51 -2.12 20.00
N LEU A 20 -40.00 -1.61 21.12
CA LEU A 20 -38.62 -1.13 21.21
C LEU A 20 -37.61 -2.30 21.10
N ALA A 21 -37.90 -3.42 21.75
CA ALA A 21 -37.06 -4.61 21.69
C ALA A 21 -36.99 -5.21 20.27
N ALA A 22 -38.12 -5.22 19.55
CA ALA A 22 -38.18 -5.69 18.16
C ALA A 22 -37.38 -4.79 17.20
N ILE A 23 -37.45 -3.46 17.38
CA ILE A 23 -36.68 -2.50 16.58
C ILE A 23 -35.17 -2.65 16.83
N VAL A 24 -34.76 -2.80 18.09
CA VAL A 24 -33.35 -3.03 18.45
C VAL A 24 -32.85 -4.35 17.86
N MET A 25 -33.63 -5.42 17.94
CA MET A 25 -33.26 -6.71 17.33
C MET A 25 -33.18 -6.63 15.80
N ALA A 26 -34.13 -5.96 15.15
CA ALA A 26 -34.10 -5.74 13.71
C ALA A 26 -32.90 -4.89 13.28
N ALA A 27 -32.56 -3.85 14.06
CA ALA A 27 -31.35 -3.06 13.84
C ALA A 27 -30.09 -3.90 14.05
N LEU A 28 -29.99 -4.72 15.10
CA LEU A 28 -28.85 -5.60 15.33
C LEU A 28 -28.70 -6.68 14.25
N LEU A 29 -29.80 -7.22 13.72
CA LEU A 29 -29.77 -8.15 12.58
C LEU A 29 -29.40 -7.43 11.28
N TYR A 30 -29.92 -6.22 11.04
CA TYR A 30 -29.55 -5.40 9.89
C TYR A 30 -28.07 -5.01 9.95
N PHE A 31 -27.60 -4.45 11.07
CA PHE A 31 -26.19 -4.16 11.30
C PHE A 31 -25.34 -5.44 11.30
N GLY A 32 -25.81 -6.58 11.83
CA GLY A 32 -25.03 -7.84 11.85
C GLY A 32 -24.94 -8.57 10.51
N VAL A 33 -25.96 -8.45 9.65
CA VAL A 33 -25.99 -9.06 8.30
C VAL A 33 -25.42 -8.11 7.24
N PHE A 34 -25.57 -6.79 7.41
CA PHE A 34 -25.14 -5.77 6.45
C PHE A 34 -23.91 -4.94 6.89
N TYR A 35 -23.37 -5.06 8.12
CA TYR A 35 -21.96 -4.71 8.33
C TYR A 35 -21.12 -5.70 7.55
N HIS A 36 -20.80 -5.34 6.32
CA HIS A 36 -19.54 -5.79 5.74
C HIS A 36 -18.42 -5.32 6.67
N ARG A 37 -17.82 -6.24 7.42
CA ARG A 37 -16.48 -6.01 7.96
C ARG A 37 -15.61 -5.71 6.76
N GLN A 38 -15.29 -4.44 6.54
CA GLN A 38 -14.29 -4.08 5.55
C GLN A 38 -13.02 -4.84 5.91
N ALA A 39 -12.44 -5.55 4.94
CA ALA A 39 -11.23 -6.31 5.16
C ALA A 39 -10.16 -5.36 5.72
N SER A 40 -9.69 -5.67 6.92
CA SER A 40 -8.66 -4.86 7.57
C SER A 40 -7.31 -5.29 7.02
N ALA A 41 -6.34 -4.38 6.93
CA ALA A 41 -5.00 -4.74 6.45
C ALA A 41 -4.39 -5.92 7.24
N GLN A 42 -4.76 -6.08 8.52
CA GLN A 42 -4.31 -7.19 9.36
C GLN A 42 -4.83 -8.58 8.90
N ASP A 43 -5.88 -8.63 8.07
CA ASP A 43 -6.41 -9.89 7.54
C ASP A 43 -5.54 -10.49 6.42
N TYR A 44 -4.60 -9.71 5.87
CA TYR A 44 -3.67 -10.18 4.84
C TYR A 44 -2.45 -10.84 5.49
N PRO A 45 -2.11 -12.09 5.10
CA PRO A 45 -1.05 -12.85 5.77
C PRO A 45 0.37 -12.33 5.48
N VAL A 46 0.53 -11.56 4.41
CA VAL A 46 1.83 -11.09 3.92
C VAL A 46 1.92 -9.60 4.14
N GLN A 47 2.57 -9.25 5.24
CA GLN A 47 2.81 -7.87 5.67
C GLN A 47 4.21 -7.43 5.23
N GLY A 48 4.37 -6.14 5.03
CA GLY A 48 5.64 -5.50 4.72
C GLY A 48 5.60 -4.03 5.07
N PHE A 49 6.67 -3.32 4.71
CA PHE A 49 6.81 -1.90 5.00
C PHE A 49 7.72 -1.26 3.95
N ASP A 50 7.78 0.06 3.93
CA ASP A 50 8.72 0.78 3.08
C ASP A 50 9.40 1.92 3.84
N VAL A 51 10.67 2.17 3.50
CA VAL A 51 11.52 3.14 4.19
C VAL A 51 12.44 3.89 3.24
N SER A 52 12.83 5.08 3.67
CA SER A 52 13.82 5.96 3.04
C SER A 52 14.80 6.49 4.08
N HIS A 53 15.69 7.41 3.70
CA HIS A 53 16.49 8.18 4.66
C HIS A 53 15.65 8.91 5.72
N HIS A 54 14.37 9.19 5.46
CA HIS A 54 13.50 9.86 6.44
C HIS A 54 13.31 9.03 7.71
N GLN A 55 13.32 7.69 7.63
CA GLN A 55 13.19 6.81 8.80
C GLN A 55 14.46 6.75 9.67
N GLY A 56 15.59 7.26 9.18
CA GLY A 56 16.87 7.25 9.90
C GLY A 56 17.47 5.84 9.99
N ASP A 57 18.13 5.54 11.10
CA ASP A 57 18.77 4.25 11.32
C ASP A 57 17.74 3.17 11.70
N VAL A 58 17.69 2.12 10.89
CA VAL A 58 16.83 0.96 11.11
C VAL A 58 17.59 -0.13 11.88
N GLN A 59 17.06 -0.56 13.02
CA GLN A 59 17.61 -1.67 13.81
C GLN A 59 17.04 -2.99 13.31
N TRP A 60 17.56 -3.47 12.18
CA TRP A 60 17.09 -4.66 11.46
C TRP A 60 16.96 -5.93 12.31
N SER A 61 17.85 -6.12 13.30
CA SER A 61 17.79 -7.27 14.22
C SER A 61 16.55 -7.29 15.13
N LYS A 62 15.82 -6.17 15.23
CA LYS A 62 14.57 -6.06 15.99
C LYS A 62 13.32 -6.25 15.13
N ILE A 63 13.48 -6.45 13.83
CA ILE A 63 12.37 -6.62 12.89
C ILE A 63 12.33 -8.10 12.50
N SER A 64 11.20 -8.76 12.74
CA SER A 64 11.02 -10.16 12.35
C SER A 64 10.68 -10.25 10.85
N PRO A 65 11.48 -10.96 10.03
CA PRO A 65 11.16 -11.22 8.62
C PRO A 65 9.99 -12.20 8.46
N GLU A 66 9.64 -12.97 9.49
CA GLU A 66 8.42 -13.80 9.48
C GLU A 66 7.16 -12.94 9.62
N LYS A 67 7.24 -11.86 10.42
CA LYS A 67 6.15 -10.90 10.59
C LYS A 67 6.06 -9.94 9.41
N PHE A 68 7.19 -9.37 8.97
CA PHE A 68 7.26 -8.45 7.84
C PHE A 68 8.09 -9.11 6.74
N GLN A 69 7.42 -9.72 5.77
CA GLN A 69 8.05 -10.61 4.80
C GLN A 69 8.75 -9.85 3.65
N PHE A 70 8.41 -8.58 3.45
CA PHE A 70 9.03 -7.74 2.44
C PHE A 70 9.30 -6.31 2.92
N VAL A 71 10.29 -5.69 2.29
CA VAL A 71 10.57 -4.26 2.43
C VAL A 71 10.90 -3.62 1.08
N TYR A 72 10.32 -2.46 0.81
CA TYR A 72 10.74 -1.59 -0.30
C TYR A 72 11.56 -0.42 0.23
N LEU A 73 12.69 -0.15 -0.42
CA LEU A 73 13.63 0.88 -0.01
C LEU A 73 13.67 2.00 -1.05
N LYS A 74 13.59 3.26 -0.63
CA LYS A 74 13.83 4.37 -1.54
C LYS A 74 15.25 4.27 -2.05
N ALA A 75 15.42 4.21 -3.36
CA ALA A 75 16.75 4.19 -3.97
C ALA A 75 17.12 5.54 -4.54
N THR A 76 16.19 6.12 -5.30
CA THR A 76 16.47 7.31 -6.11
C THR A 76 15.22 8.16 -6.25
N GLU A 77 15.44 9.40 -6.68
CA GLU A 77 14.39 10.35 -6.98
C GLU A 77 14.82 11.22 -8.16
N GLY A 78 13.95 11.40 -9.13
CA GLY A 78 14.25 12.24 -10.29
C GLY A 78 15.55 11.84 -11.01
N GLY A 79 16.24 12.82 -11.57
CA GLY A 79 17.37 12.55 -12.47
C GLY A 79 18.72 12.28 -11.79
N ASP A 80 18.86 12.59 -10.50
CA ASP A 80 20.17 12.71 -9.86
C ASP A 80 20.21 12.36 -8.36
N PHE A 81 19.08 12.49 -7.65
CA PHE A 81 19.05 12.18 -6.22
C PHE A 81 19.14 10.67 -5.97
N LYS A 82 20.05 10.29 -5.06
CA LYS A 82 20.24 8.93 -4.53
C LYS A 82 20.01 8.98 -3.03
N ASP A 83 19.13 8.12 -2.53
CA ASP A 83 18.80 8.09 -1.10
C ASP A 83 20.03 7.66 -0.28
N SER A 84 20.40 8.49 0.69
CA SER A 84 21.64 8.33 1.46
C SER A 84 21.68 7.08 2.33
N LYS A 85 20.52 6.46 2.61
CA LYS A 85 20.40 5.23 3.38
C LYS A 85 20.19 3.99 2.52
N PHE A 86 19.99 4.13 1.21
CA PHE A 86 19.63 3.00 0.35
C PHE A 86 20.62 1.84 0.43
N GLN A 87 21.92 2.07 0.22
CA GLN A 87 22.91 0.98 0.17
C GLN A 87 23.03 0.26 1.53
N GLU A 88 23.03 1.01 2.62
CA GLU A 88 23.07 0.46 3.98
C GLU A 88 21.82 -0.38 4.26
N ASN A 89 20.63 0.16 3.98
CA ASN A 89 19.37 -0.54 4.18
C ASN A 89 19.26 -1.77 3.28
N TRP A 90 19.70 -1.68 2.02
CA TRP A 90 19.67 -2.77 1.06
C TRP A 90 20.48 -3.97 1.54
N LEU A 91 21.70 -3.74 2.01
CA LEU A 91 22.56 -4.81 2.52
C LEU A 91 22.00 -5.39 3.82
N LYS A 92 21.73 -4.54 4.82
CA LYS A 92 21.32 -5.01 6.16
C LYS A 92 19.97 -5.71 6.14
N ALA A 93 19.00 -5.24 5.37
CA ALA A 93 17.71 -5.91 5.23
C ALA A 93 17.88 -7.33 4.66
N ARG A 94 18.72 -7.48 3.63
CA ARG A 94 18.95 -8.80 3.00
C ARG A 94 19.70 -9.75 3.94
N GLU A 95 20.69 -9.26 4.67
CA GLU A 95 21.42 -10.04 5.68
C GLU A 95 20.50 -10.57 6.80
N HIS A 96 19.41 -9.86 7.10
CA HIS A 96 18.40 -10.25 8.08
C HIS A 96 17.24 -11.06 7.47
N GLY A 97 17.36 -11.51 6.23
CA GLY A 97 16.41 -12.44 5.61
C GLY A 97 15.16 -11.81 5.01
N PHE A 98 15.11 -10.50 4.83
CA PHE A 98 13.98 -9.84 4.17
C PHE A 98 14.01 -10.03 2.66
N HIS A 99 12.83 -10.16 2.03
CA HIS A 99 12.71 -9.93 0.59
C HIS A 99 12.73 -8.43 0.32
N VAL A 100 13.74 -7.98 -0.42
CA VAL A 100 14.03 -6.56 -0.60
C VAL A 100 13.76 -6.10 -2.02
N GLY A 101 13.00 -5.02 -2.13
CA GLY A 101 12.79 -4.25 -3.35
C GLY A 101 13.29 -2.83 -3.22
N ALA A 102 13.38 -2.14 -4.36
CA ALA A 102 13.75 -0.74 -4.42
C ALA A 102 12.69 0.06 -5.17
N TYR A 103 12.45 1.30 -4.75
CA TYR A 103 11.56 2.22 -5.44
C TYR A 103 12.26 3.51 -5.87
N HIS A 104 11.75 4.08 -6.96
CA HIS A 104 12.13 5.38 -7.49
C HIS A 104 11.00 6.38 -7.28
N PHE A 105 11.25 7.49 -6.58
CA PHE A 105 10.29 8.59 -6.52
C PHE A 105 10.33 9.38 -7.83
N TYR A 106 9.27 9.27 -8.62
CA TYR A 106 9.21 9.84 -9.96
C TYR A 106 8.93 11.34 -9.90
N ARG A 107 9.76 12.13 -10.59
CA ARG A 107 9.53 13.56 -10.81
C ARG A 107 8.81 13.76 -12.13
N LEU A 108 7.56 14.25 -12.07
CA LEU A 108 6.65 14.39 -13.21
C LEU A 108 7.14 15.33 -14.32
N CYS A 109 8.11 16.19 -14.00
CA CYS A 109 8.69 17.22 -14.87
C CYS A 109 10.06 16.81 -15.43
N ARG A 110 10.39 15.53 -15.43
CA ARG A 110 11.71 15.01 -15.80
C ARG A 110 11.60 13.84 -16.76
N ASP A 111 12.58 13.73 -17.67
CA ASP A 111 12.64 12.66 -18.67
C ASP A 111 12.73 11.28 -18.02
N GLY A 112 11.88 10.36 -18.44
CA GLY A 112 11.81 8.99 -17.95
C GLY A 112 13.11 8.23 -18.16
N GLN A 113 13.83 8.50 -19.27
CA GLN A 113 15.13 7.87 -19.53
C GLN A 113 16.19 8.26 -18.48
N ILE A 114 16.25 9.54 -18.08
CA ILE A 114 17.21 10.02 -17.08
C ILE A 114 16.88 9.41 -15.72
N GLN A 115 15.60 9.36 -15.37
CA GLN A 115 15.12 8.76 -14.13
C GLN A 115 15.42 7.25 -14.06
N ALA A 116 15.20 6.54 -15.18
CA ALA A 116 15.55 5.13 -15.31
C ALA A 116 17.05 4.89 -15.10
N GLN A 117 17.90 5.73 -15.72
CA GLN A 117 19.35 5.61 -15.61
C GLN A 117 19.81 5.82 -14.17
N ASN A 118 19.30 6.84 -13.48
CA ASN A 118 19.60 7.08 -12.07
C ASN A 118 19.27 5.85 -11.20
N PHE A 119 18.09 5.26 -11.40
CA PHE A 119 17.68 4.05 -10.67
C PHE A 119 18.58 2.85 -11.01
N ILE A 120 18.86 2.60 -12.29
CA ILE A 120 19.69 1.48 -12.77
C ILE A 120 21.13 1.57 -12.23
N GLU A 121 21.71 2.76 -12.18
CA GLU A 121 23.06 2.95 -11.63
C GLU A 121 23.13 2.75 -10.12
N THR A 122 22.00 2.91 -9.43
CA THR A 122 21.96 2.88 -7.96
C THR A 122 21.58 1.51 -7.43
N VAL A 123 20.65 0.82 -8.08
CA VAL A 123 20.05 -0.43 -7.58
C VAL A 123 20.75 -1.64 -8.18
N PRO A 124 21.34 -2.54 -7.36
CA PRO A 124 21.99 -3.73 -7.88
C PRO A 124 21.00 -4.68 -8.55
N LYS A 125 21.32 -5.16 -9.76
CA LYS A 125 20.57 -6.24 -10.41
C LYS A 125 20.82 -7.57 -9.67
N LYS A 126 19.90 -7.92 -8.76
CA LYS A 126 19.91 -9.19 -8.01
C LYS A 126 18.71 -10.05 -8.43
N LEU A 127 18.96 -11.34 -8.66
CA LEU A 127 17.93 -12.29 -9.09
C LEU A 127 16.81 -12.39 -8.05
N ASP A 128 17.15 -12.46 -6.78
CA ASP A 128 16.21 -12.58 -5.66
C ASP A 128 15.68 -11.24 -5.11
N ALA A 129 15.99 -10.11 -5.77
CA ALA A 129 15.34 -8.84 -5.42
C ALA A 129 13.89 -8.81 -5.91
N LEU A 130 13.03 -8.09 -5.20
CA LEU A 130 11.67 -7.82 -5.67
C LEU A 130 11.69 -6.95 -6.95
N PRO A 131 10.62 -6.96 -7.76
CA PRO A 131 10.53 -6.09 -8.92
C PRO A 131 10.72 -4.61 -8.57
N PRO A 132 11.29 -3.79 -9.47
CA PRO A 132 11.45 -2.37 -9.21
C PRO A 132 10.09 -1.67 -9.15
N VAL A 133 9.96 -0.70 -8.24
CA VAL A 133 8.76 0.13 -8.11
C VAL A 133 9.03 1.53 -8.68
N ILE A 134 8.09 2.04 -9.46
CA ILE A 134 8.02 3.45 -9.82
C ILE A 134 6.94 4.09 -8.94
N ASP A 135 7.36 5.00 -8.09
CA ASP A 135 6.50 5.75 -7.18
C ASP A 135 6.01 7.02 -7.90
N LEU A 136 4.73 7.00 -8.25
CA LEU A 136 4.04 7.98 -9.08
C LEU A 136 3.04 8.76 -8.20
N GLU A 137 3.51 9.89 -7.70
CA GLU A 137 2.71 10.79 -6.88
C GLU A 137 2.45 12.13 -7.56
N TYR A 138 1.38 12.78 -7.10
CA TYR A 138 1.02 14.10 -7.58
C TYR A 138 2.01 15.14 -7.05
N ASP A 139 2.58 15.93 -7.95
CA ASP A 139 3.46 17.05 -7.63
C ASP A 139 2.92 18.29 -8.34
N SER A 140 2.36 19.23 -7.56
CA SER A 140 1.73 20.45 -8.11
C SER A 140 2.71 21.35 -8.85
N GLN A 141 4.00 21.27 -8.54
CA GLN A 141 5.03 22.07 -9.20
C GLN A 141 5.43 21.47 -10.56
N CYS A 142 5.25 20.15 -10.72
CA CYS A 142 5.74 19.43 -11.90
C CYS A 142 4.63 18.93 -12.83
N ILE A 143 3.40 18.73 -12.35
CA ILE A 143 2.28 18.11 -13.09
C ILE A 143 1.94 18.79 -14.42
N ASN A 144 2.18 20.10 -14.54
CA ASN A 144 1.86 20.88 -15.74
C ASN A 144 3.02 21.00 -16.74
N THR A 145 4.15 20.34 -16.48
CA THR A 145 5.32 20.38 -17.38
C THR A 145 5.06 19.64 -18.69
N TYR A 146 4.35 18.51 -18.60
CA TYR A 146 3.97 17.67 -19.73
C TYR A 146 2.46 17.67 -19.89
N THR A 147 1.96 17.47 -21.12
CA THR A 147 0.58 17.01 -21.29
C THR A 147 0.43 15.62 -20.67
N LYS A 148 -0.81 15.18 -20.44
CA LYS A 148 -1.07 13.83 -19.93
C LYS A 148 -0.43 12.76 -20.81
N GLU A 149 -0.54 12.89 -22.13
CA GLU A 149 -0.01 11.93 -23.11
C GLU A 149 1.52 11.89 -23.07
N GLN A 150 2.17 13.06 -22.99
CA GLN A 150 3.62 13.15 -22.85
C GLN A 150 4.10 12.53 -21.54
N LEU A 151 3.41 12.81 -20.42
CA LEU A 151 3.73 12.22 -19.13
C LEU A 151 3.61 10.69 -19.14
N LEU A 152 2.54 10.16 -19.77
CA LEU A 152 2.37 8.72 -19.92
C LEU A 152 3.49 8.10 -20.76
N GLU A 153 3.98 8.77 -21.80
CA GLU A 153 5.12 8.31 -22.59
C GLU A 153 6.41 8.28 -21.77
N GLU A 154 6.71 9.33 -21.00
CA GLU A 154 7.91 9.35 -20.14
C GLU A 154 7.86 8.26 -19.06
N ILE A 155 6.69 8.05 -18.44
CA ILE A 155 6.48 6.94 -17.50
C ILE A 155 6.73 5.60 -18.20
N LYS A 156 6.25 5.44 -19.44
CA LYS A 156 6.44 4.23 -20.24
C LYS A 156 7.92 3.99 -20.57
N VAL A 157 8.66 5.03 -20.93
CA VAL A 157 10.12 4.95 -21.19
C VAL A 157 10.83 4.37 -19.96
N MET A 158 10.58 4.94 -18.78
CA MET A 158 11.19 4.44 -17.55
C MET A 158 10.77 3.01 -17.24
N HIS A 159 9.47 2.71 -17.30
CA HIS A 159 8.93 1.38 -17.09
C HIS A 159 9.61 0.34 -17.98
N ASP A 160 9.70 0.59 -19.29
CA ASP A 160 10.24 -0.38 -20.24
C ASP A 160 11.76 -0.55 -20.09
N MET A 161 12.48 0.52 -19.73
CA MET A 161 13.90 0.45 -19.41
C MET A 161 14.17 -0.40 -18.16
N LEU A 162 13.39 -0.19 -17.08
CA LEU A 162 13.51 -0.99 -15.87
C LEU A 162 13.13 -2.45 -16.12
N LYS A 163 12.04 -2.69 -16.85
CA LYS A 163 11.61 -4.05 -17.22
C LYS A 163 12.70 -4.80 -17.96
N ARG A 164 13.31 -4.14 -18.95
CA ARG A 164 14.41 -4.70 -19.76
C ARG A 164 15.67 -4.94 -18.91
N HIS A 165 16.05 -3.96 -18.09
CA HIS A 165 17.27 -4.06 -17.30
C HIS A 165 17.17 -5.16 -16.24
N TYR A 166 16.10 -5.20 -15.46
CA TYR A 166 15.94 -6.12 -14.33
C TYR A 166 15.33 -7.47 -14.72
N ALA A 167 14.79 -7.61 -15.94
CA ALA A 167 14.03 -8.77 -16.38
C ALA A 167 12.85 -9.11 -15.44
N LYS A 168 12.24 -8.08 -14.86
CA LYS A 168 11.11 -8.16 -13.92
C LYS A 168 10.07 -7.13 -14.31
N GLN A 169 8.79 -7.46 -14.20
CA GLN A 169 7.70 -6.53 -14.46
C GLN A 169 7.68 -5.42 -13.39
N PRO A 170 7.95 -4.14 -13.72
CA PRO A 170 7.89 -3.07 -12.73
C PRO A 170 6.48 -2.92 -12.15
N ILE A 171 6.42 -2.41 -10.93
CA ILE A 171 5.19 -2.13 -10.19
C ILE A 171 5.01 -0.62 -10.10
N PHE A 172 3.79 -0.12 -10.21
CA PHE A 172 3.48 1.29 -9.97
C PHE A 172 2.91 1.49 -8.58
N TYR A 173 3.64 2.22 -7.74
CA TYR A 173 3.06 2.80 -6.53
C TYR A 173 2.31 4.07 -6.89
N VAL A 174 1.06 4.19 -6.43
CA VAL A 174 0.20 5.35 -6.74
C VAL A 174 -0.78 5.64 -5.61
N SER A 175 -1.12 6.91 -5.43
CA SER A 175 -2.37 7.28 -4.76
C SER A 175 -3.59 7.02 -5.65
N LYS A 176 -4.76 6.78 -5.05
CA LYS A 176 -6.03 6.66 -5.80
C LYS A 176 -6.29 7.85 -6.72
N SER A 177 -6.05 9.07 -6.22
CA SER A 177 -6.26 10.30 -7.00
C SER A 177 -5.34 10.37 -8.22
N PHE A 178 -4.04 10.09 -8.05
CA PHE A 178 -3.10 10.08 -9.18
C PHE A 178 -3.49 9.01 -10.21
N TYR A 179 -3.86 7.81 -9.75
CA TYR A 179 -4.32 6.74 -10.63
C TYR A 179 -5.52 7.19 -11.48
N HIS A 180 -6.57 7.76 -10.87
CA HIS A 180 -7.77 8.16 -11.61
C HIS A 180 -7.53 9.34 -12.57
N ILE A 181 -6.63 10.26 -12.23
CA ILE A 181 -6.36 11.45 -13.06
C ILE A 181 -5.45 11.09 -14.23
N VAL A 182 -4.34 10.40 -13.96
CA VAL A 182 -3.26 10.19 -14.92
C VAL A 182 -3.34 8.80 -15.56
N LEU A 183 -3.42 7.73 -14.76
CA LEU A 183 -3.19 6.37 -15.27
C LEU A 183 -4.44 5.63 -15.73
N LEU A 184 -5.65 6.08 -15.38
CA LEU A 184 -6.89 5.38 -15.71
C LEU A 184 -6.98 5.09 -17.21
N GLY A 185 -7.16 3.80 -17.55
CA GLY A 185 -7.20 3.30 -18.93
C GLY A 185 -5.83 2.97 -19.56
N SER A 186 -4.73 3.33 -18.89
CA SER A 186 -3.35 3.09 -19.32
C SER A 186 -2.68 1.98 -18.48
N PHE A 187 -1.59 1.40 -18.99
CA PHE A 187 -0.76 0.43 -18.25
C PHE A 187 -1.55 -0.73 -17.61
N LYS A 188 -2.52 -1.29 -18.34
CA LYS A 188 -3.48 -2.30 -17.83
C LYS A 188 -2.82 -3.57 -17.28
N ASP A 189 -1.62 -3.89 -17.76
CA ASP A 189 -0.86 -5.08 -17.34
C ASP A 189 0.21 -4.81 -16.27
N THR A 190 0.42 -3.53 -15.88
CA THR A 190 1.43 -3.15 -14.88
C THR A 190 0.87 -3.26 -13.45
N PRO A 191 1.38 -4.16 -12.59
CA PRO A 191 0.85 -4.33 -11.24
C PRO A 191 0.84 -3.03 -10.43
N LEU A 192 -0.16 -2.90 -9.55
CA LEU A 192 -0.37 -1.68 -8.75
C LEU A 192 -0.06 -1.92 -7.28
N TRP A 193 0.65 -0.97 -6.69
CA TRP A 193 0.75 -0.77 -5.26
C TRP A 193 -0.05 0.50 -4.91
N ILE A 194 -1.23 0.33 -4.33
CA ILE A 194 -2.12 1.46 -4.06
C ILE A 194 -1.90 2.00 -2.66
N ARG A 195 -1.75 3.32 -2.53
CA ARG A 195 -1.94 4.02 -1.26
C ARG A 195 -3.41 4.36 -1.06
N ASP A 196 -3.97 3.85 0.04
CA ASP A 196 -5.26 4.25 0.58
C ASP A 196 -5.23 4.07 2.10
N TYR A 197 -5.40 5.14 2.88
CA TYR A 197 -5.32 5.08 4.34
C TYR A 197 -6.69 4.95 5.02
N GLU A 198 -7.77 5.07 4.25
CA GLU A 198 -9.12 5.08 4.79
C GLU A 198 -9.73 3.68 4.76
N GLU A 199 -9.61 3.01 3.62
CA GLU A 199 -10.22 1.69 3.40
C GLU A 199 -9.41 0.83 2.42
N LYS A 200 -9.85 -0.43 2.26
CA LYS A 200 -9.32 -1.31 1.23
C LYS A 200 -9.40 -0.61 -0.14
N PRO A 201 -8.33 -0.62 -0.96
CA PRO A 201 -8.34 0.09 -2.23
C PRO A 201 -9.45 -0.40 -3.16
N GLN A 202 -10.22 0.56 -3.68
CA GLN A 202 -11.25 0.36 -4.70
C GLN A 202 -11.03 1.38 -5.82
N LEU A 203 -10.74 0.87 -7.01
CA LEU A 203 -10.51 1.69 -8.21
C LEU A 203 -11.78 1.77 -9.06
N LYS A 204 -12.00 2.88 -9.77
CA LYS A 204 -13.21 3.12 -10.59
C LYS A 204 -13.42 2.07 -11.68
N ASP A 205 -12.34 1.54 -12.21
CA ASP A 205 -12.29 0.48 -13.22
C ASP A 205 -12.20 -0.92 -12.63
N GLN A 206 -12.37 -1.06 -11.30
CA GLN A 206 -12.37 -2.33 -10.56
C GLN A 206 -11.08 -3.14 -10.74
N ARG A 207 -9.98 -2.47 -11.10
CA ARG A 207 -8.69 -3.11 -11.29
C ARG A 207 -8.12 -3.60 -9.96
N ASP A 208 -7.60 -4.82 -9.97
CA ASP A 208 -6.94 -5.41 -8.82
C ASP A 208 -5.63 -4.69 -8.47
N TRP A 209 -5.35 -4.62 -7.17
CA TRP A 209 -4.08 -4.16 -6.63
C TRP A 209 -3.25 -5.37 -6.15
N MET A 210 -1.93 -5.24 -6.27
CA MET A 210 -0.96 -6.24 -5.82
C MET A 210 -0.48 -5.93 -4.40
N PHE A 211 -0.20 -4.66 -4.11
CA PHE A 211 0.17 -4.19 -2.79
C PHE A 211 -0.76 -3.06 -2.35
N TRP A 212 -0.93 -2.91 -1.05
CA TRP A 212 -1.71 -1.84 -0.44
C TRP A 212 -0.89 -1.20 0.67
N GLN A 213 -0.55 0.09 0.52
CA GLN A 213 -0.04 0.92 1.61
C GLN A 213 -1.23 1.46 2.40
N HIS A 214 -1.40 0.93 3.61
CA HIS A 214 -2.62 1.13 4.38
C HIS A 214 -2.44 2.13 5.53
N THR A 215 -1.21 2.55 5.84
CA THR A 215 -0.94 3.63 6.80
C THR A 215 0.48 4.18 6.60
N ASN A 216 0.67 5.47 6.90
CA ASN A 216 1.98 6.11 7.07
C ASN A 216 2.32 6.43 8.55
N GLN A 217 1.43 6.04 9.48
CA GLN A 217 1.61 6.23 10.92
C GLN A 217 1.90 4.92 11.64
N GLY A 218 2.42 3.93 10.90
CA GLY A 218 2.79 2.65 11.44
C GLY A 218 3.86 2.78 12.52
N LYS A 219 3.75 1.97 13.57
CA LYS A 219 4.76 1.83 14.61
C LYS A 219 5.29 0.42 14.57
N MET A 220 6.60 0.29 14.46
CA MET A 220 7.28 -0.99 14.44
C MET A 220 8.52 -0.95 15.32
N GLN A 221 8.84 -2.08 15.94
CA GLN A 221 10.10 -2.19 16.65
C GLN A 221 11.26 -2.03 15.67
N GLY A 222 12.32 -1.37 16.12
CA GLY A 222 13.53 -1.14 15.32
C GLY A 222 13.50 0.09 14.42
N VAL A 223 12.36 0.78 14.28
CA VAL A 223 12.28 2.09 13.60
C VAL A 223 11.66 3.10 14.56
N ALA A 224 12.38 4.19 14.83
CA ALA A 224 11.96 5.18 15.83
C ALA A 224 10.86 6.13 15.32
N LYS A 225 10.84 6.37 14.00
CA LYS A 225 9.90 7.26 13.33
C LYS A 225 8.69 6.49 12.80
N PRO A 226 7.59 7.19 12.47
CA PRO A 226 6.48 6.58 11.74
C PRO A 226 6.96 5.88 10.46
N VAL A 227 6.34 4.73 10.17
CA VAL A 227 6.67 3.88 9.03
C VAL A 227 5.42 3.58 8.22
N ASP A 228 5.62 3.52 6.91
CA ASP A 228 4.61 3.12 5.96
C ASP A 228 4.45 1.59 5.99
N LEU A 229 3.23 1.12 6.28
CA LEU A 229 2.94 -0.32 6.37
C LEU A 229 2.12 -0.77 5.19
N ASN A 230 2.45 -1.96 4.73
CA ASN A 230 2.00 -2.52 3.47
C ASN A 230 1.53 -3.95 3.62
N VAL A 231 0.62 -4.34 2.74
CA VAL A 231 0.22 -5.74 2.57
C VAL A 231 0.25 -6.16 1.12
N PHE A 232 0.53 -7.44 0.88
CA PHE A 232 0.35 -8.07 -0.41
C PHE A 232 -1.06 -8.67 -0.49
N SER A 233 -1.74 -8.53 -1.64
CA SER A 233 -3.15 -8.92 -1.79
C SER A 233 -3.40 -10.42 -1.75
N GLY A 234 -2.38 -11.24 -2.01
CA GLY A 234 -2.50 -12.69 -2.10
C GLY A 234 -2.25 -13.44 -0.77
N SER A 235 -2.58 -14.73 -0.80
CA SER A 235 -2.23 -15.70 0.23
C SER A 235 -0.72 -15.94 0.35
N GLN A 236 -0.29 -16.56 1.45
CA GLN A 236 1.11 -16.98 1.64
C GLN A 236 1.64 -17.82 0.46
N ARG A 237 0.81 -18.72 -0.10
CA ARG A 237 1.20 -19.54 -1.26
C ARG A 237 1.41 -18.71 -2.52
N GLN A 238 0.57 -17.70 -2.74
CA GLN A 238 0.73 -16.78 -3.87
C GLN A 238 1.98 -15.90 -3.70
N TRP A 239 2.30 -15.50 -2.47
CA TRP A 239 3.54 -14.80 -2.16
C TRP A 239 4.78 -15.63 -2.49
N GLN A 240 4.84 -16.89 -2.06
CA GLN A 240 5.97 -17.76 -2.39
C GLN A 240 6.15 -17.93 -3.89
N ARG A 241 5.05 -18.13 -4.64
CA ARG A 241 5.10 -18.17 -6.11
C ARG A 241 5.59 -16.87 -6.73
N PHE A 242 5.15 -15.73 -6.20
CA PHE A 242 5.60 -14.42 -6.67
C PHE A 242 7.11 -14.24 -6.47
N ILE A 243 7.65 -14.65 -5.32
CA ILE A 243 9.09 -14.64 -5.06
C ILE A 243 9.83 -15.60 -6.01
N GLU A 244 9.36 -16.83 -6.15
CA GLU A 244 9.97 -17.85 -7.03
C GLU A 244 10.03 -17.37 -8.49
N GLN A 245 8.90 -16.89 -9.03
CA GLN A 245 8.81 -16.39 -10.41
C GLN A 245 9.77 -15.23 -10.66
N ASN A 246 9.92 -14.34 -9.69
CA ASN A 246 10.84 -13.22 -9.82
C ASN A 246 12.29 -13.62 -9.55
N SER A 247 12.56 -14.74 -8.87
CA SER A 247 13.92 -15.21 -8.58
C SER A 247 14.52 -16.10 -9.67
N GLN A 248 13.73 -16.50 -10.67
CA GLN A 248 14.18 -17.34 -11.77
C GLN A 248 14.72 -16.50 -12.92
N THR A 249 15.88 -16.89 -13.47
CA THR A 249 16.32 -16.43 -14.78
C THR A 249 15.37 -17.00 -15.84
N THR A 250 14.50 -16.17 -16.40
CA THR A 250 14.02 -16.43 -17.76
C THR A 250 15.19 -16.15 -18.71
N GLN A 251 16.06 -17.15 -18.89
CA GLN A 251 16.77 -17.27 -20.17
C GLN A 251 15.73 -17.73 -21.21
N PRO A 252 15.77 -17.16 -22.42
CA PRO A 252 14.70 -17.27 -23.42
C PRO A 252 14.39 -18.70 -23.84
#